data_AF-A0A0M9EDZ4-F1
#
_entry.id   AF-A0A0M9EDZ4-F1
#
_cell.length_a   1.000
_cell.length_b   1.000
_cell.length_c   1.000
_cell.angle_alpha   90.00
_cell.angle_beta   90.00
_cell.angle_gamma   90.00
#
_symmetry.space_group_name_H-M   'P 1'
#
loop_
_entity.id
_entity.type
_entity.pdbx_description
1 polymer ?
#
loop_
_entity_poly.entity_id
_entity_poly.type
_entity_poly.pdbx_seq_one_letter_code
_entity_poly.pdbx_strand_id
1 'polypeptide(L)'
;MISNLMDRLFFWQTSKPEETSEDMLEIARKIGPLIDEITNKIFMDHRDTLIREPITYIVPAVWGAIKDGKLTRVQKDINRRFDPVVHKVLSHLVPESATPAQRYAIAYILRGLMISKITFMIEGFKNRLRE
;
A
#
# COMPACT_ATOMS: atom_id res chain seq x y z
N MET A 1 -5.86 49.12 34.75
CA MET A 1 -6.78 48.68 33.68
C MET A 1 -6.01 48.83 32.37
N ILE A 2 -5.99 47.82 31.51
CA ILE A 2 -5.06 47.55 30.37
C ILE A 2 -3.85 46.69 30.76
N SER A 3 -4.08 45.42 31.10
CA SER A 3 -3.02 44.39 31.03
C SER A 3 -3.59 43.00 30.74
N ASN A 4 -4.47 42.87 29.74
CA ASN A 4 -5.06 41.55 29.43
C ASN A 4 -5.51 41.41 27.97
N LEU A 5 -4.81 42.04 27.02
CA LEU A 5 -5.13 41.88 25.59
C LEU A 5 -3.95 41.42 24.72
N MET A 6 -2.71 41.53 25.21
CA MET A 6 -1.50 41.13 24.45
C MET A 6 -1.01 39.71 24.80
N ASP A 7 -1.26 39.20 26.00
CA ASP A 7 -0.80 37.85 26.40
C ASP A 7 -1.61 36.70 25.77
N ARG A 8 -2.74 37.01 25.13
CA ARG A 8 -3.62 36.01 24.48
C ARG A 8 -3.35 35.79 23.00
N LEU A 9 -2.44 36.57 22.39
CA LEU A 9 -2.16 36.52 20.95
C LEU A 9 -0.90 35.72 20.57
N PHE A 10 -0.15 35.19 21.56
CA PHE A 10 1.17 34.58 21.34
C PHE A 10 1.29 33.12 21.82
N PHE A 11 0.17 32.38 21.95
CA PHE A 11 0.14 31.01 22.50
C PHE A 11 -0.38 29.93 21.54
N TRP A 12 -0.23 30.14 20.22
CA TRP A 12 -0.65 29.17 19.20
C TRP A 12 0.50 28.75 18.26
N GLN A 13 1.66 28.51 18.85
CA GLN A 13 2.66 27.65 18.25
C GLN A 13 2.73 26.38 19.10
N THR A 14 1.71 25.53 18.96
CA THR A 14 1.81 24.15 19.45
C THR A 14 2.83 23.46 18.58
N SER A 15 4.08 23.46 19.03
CA SER A 15 5.15 22.61 18.54
C SER A 15 4.62 21.20 18.47
N LYS A 16 4.43 20.66 17.25
CA LYS A 16 4.25 19.22 17.10
C LYS A 16 5.49 18.56 17.72
N PRO A 17 5.36 17.54 18.57
CA PRO A 17 6.52 16.79 19.04
C PRO A 17 7.29 16.31 17.80
N GLU A 18 8.62 16.49 17.79
CA GLU A 18 9.47 15.95 16.73
C GLU A 18 9.26 14.45 16.66
N GLU A 19 8.81 13.94 15.51
CA GLU A 19 8.71 12.50 15.27
C GLU A 19 10.10 11.89 15.44
N THR A 20 10.23 10.96 16.37
CA THR A 20 11.51 10.34 16.64
C THR A 20 11.84 9.31 15.56
N SER A 21 13.13 9.00 15.40
CA SER A 21 13.57 7.87 14.58
C SER A 21 12.87 6.55 14.96
N GLU A 22 12.54 6.41 16.25
CA GLU A 22 11.87 5.23 16.78
C GLU A 22 10.41 5.13 16.31
N ASP A 23 9.70 6.26 16.24
CA ASP A 23 8.32 6.32 15.72
C ASP A 23 8.27 5.94 14.23
N MET A 24 9.22 6.45 13.44
CA MET A 24 9.33 6.11 12.01
C MET A 24 9.61 4.60 11.82
N LEU A 25 10.50 4.03 12.63
CA LEU A 25 10.81 2.59 12.58
C LEU A 25 9.64 1.73 13.02
N GLU A 26 8.83 2.18 13.99
CA GLU A 26 7.64 1.46 14.43
C GLU A 26 6.61 1.33 13.29
N ILE A 27 6.37 2.42 12.56
CA ILE A 27 5.47 2.43 11.40
C ILE A 27 5.98 1.46 10.32
N ALA A 28 7.28 1.51 10.00
CA ALA A 28 7.89 0.61 9.02
C ALA A 28 7.75 -0.86 9.42
N ARG A 29 7.97 -1.20 10.70
CA ARG A 29 7.82 -2.56 11.25
C ARG A 29 6.38 -3.07 11.20
N LYS A 30 5.38 -2.18 11.22
CA LYS A 30 3.96 -2.57 11.06
C LYS A 30 3.57 -2.80 9.61
N ILE A 31 4.06 -1.98 8.69
CA ILE A 31 3.59 -1.96 7.29
C ILE A 31 4.33 -2.94 6.41
N GLY A 32 5.66 -3.02 6.54
CA GLY A 32 6.50 -3.89 5.71
C GLY A 32 6.00 -5.35 5.72
N PRO A 33 5.85 -5.96 6.91
CA PRO A 33 5.33 -7.33 7.03
C PRO A 33 3.94 -7.53 6.44
N LEU A 34 3.03 -6.55 6.54
CA LEU A 34 1.69 -6.67 5.97
C LEU A 34 1.74 -6.79 4.44
N ILE A 35 2.60 -6.02 3.78
CA ILE A 35 2.79 -6.04 2.33
C ILE A 35 3.50 -7.33 1.90
N ASP A 36 4.55 -7.72 2.62
CA ASP A 36 5.34 -8.90 2.31
C ASP A 36 4.52 -10.18 2.48
N GLU A 37 3.76 -10.29 3.57
CA GLU A 37 2.90 -11.45 3.84
C GLU A 37 1.85 -11.61 2.73
N ILE A 38 1.13 -10.53 2.38
CA ILE A 38 0.07 -10.65 1.39
C ILE A 38 0.62 -10.94 -0.02
N THR A 39 1.73 -10.33 -0.40
CA THR A 39 2.35 -10.56 -1.72
C THR A 39 2.90 -11.98 -1.82
N ASN A 40 3.58 -12.46 -0.78
CA ASN A 40 4.04 -13.86 -0.70
C ASN A 40 2.87 -14.84 -0.79
N LYS A 41 1.82 -14.62 -0.01
CA LYS A 41 0.66 -15.51 0.03
C LYS A 41 -0.06 -15.55 -1.32
N ILE A 42 -0.27 -14.40 -1.95
CA ILE A 42 -0.87 -14.32 -3.29
C ILE A 42 -0.04 -15.06 -4.32
N PHE A 43 1.28 -14.84 -4.30
CA PHE A 43 2.17 -15.53 -5.23
C PHE A 43 2.11 -17.04 -5.02
N MET A 44 2.20 -17.53 -3.78
CA MET A 44 2.19 -18.96 -3.49
C MET A 44 0.85 -19.62 -3.86
N ASP A 45 -0.27 -18.99 -3.55
CA ASP A 45 -1.61 -19.55 -3.80
C ASP A 45 -1.98 -19.57 -5.29
N HIS A 46 -1.48 -18.60 -6.06
CA HIS A 46 -1.83 -18.43 -7.48
C HIS A 46 -0.65 -18.65 -8.44
N ARG A 47 0.48 -19.20 -7.94
CA ARG A 47 1.76 -19.30 -8.65
C ARG A 47 1.59 -19.85 -10.06
N ASP A 48 0.93 -20.99 -10.19
CA ASP A 48 0.85 -21.73 -11.45
C ASP A 48 0.07 -20.96 -12.52
N THR A 49 -0.93 -20.16 -12.13
CA THR A 49 -1.60 -19.23 -13.03
C THR A 49 -0.68 -18.05 -13.35
N LEU A 50 -0.14 -17.41 -12.33
CA LEU A 50 0.67 -16.19 -12.47
C LEU A 50 1.92 -16.37 -13.34
N ILE A 51 2.54 -17.55 -13.31
CA ILE A 51 3.73 -17.84 -14.15
C ILE A 51 3.38 -18.17 -15.60
N ARG A 52 2.14 -18.56 -15.91
CA ARG A 52 1.70 -18.88 -17.28
C ARG A 52 1.14 -17.67 -18.01
N GLU A 53 0.61 -16.72 -17.26
CA GLU A 53 0.04 -15.47 -17.79
C GLU A 53 1.15 -14.45 -18.13
N PRO A 54 0.88 -13.49 -19.04
CA PRO A 54 1.79 -12.37 -19.27
C PRO A 54 1.93 -11.53 -18.00
N ILE A 55 3.08 -10.88 -17.80
CA ILE A 55 3.34 -10.15 -16.57
C ILE A 55 2.33 -9.02 -16.29
N THR A 56 1.75 -8.46 -17.35
CA THR A 56 0.70 -7.45 -17.29
C THR A 56 -0.62 -7.95 -16.68
N TYR A 57 -0.80 -9.27 -16.55
CA TYR A 57 -1.99 -9.89 -15.94
C TYR A 57 -2.21 -9.46 -14.48
N ILE A 58 -1.13 -9.18 -13.74
CA ILE A 58 -1.22 -8.81 -12.32
C ILE A 58 -1.78 -7.40 -12.13
N VAL A 59 -1.64 -6.53 -13.12
CA VAL A 59 -2.06 -5.12 -13.04
C VAL A 59 -3.57 -5.01 -12.75
N PRO A 60 -4.48 -5.53 -13.60
CA PRO A 60 -5.91 -5.48 -13.31
C PRO A 60 -6.30 -6.30 -12.07
N ALA A 61 -5.49 -7.31 -11.69
CA ALA A 61 -5.70 -8.09 -10.46
C ALA A 61 -5.51 -7.23 -9.20
N VAL A 62 -4.53 -6.34 -9.18
CA VAL A 62 -4.30 -5.45 -8.03
C VAL A 62 -5.28 -4.27 -8.04
N TRP A 63 -5.54 -3.69 -9.22
CA TRP A 63 -6.46 -2.55 -9.35
C TRP A 63 -7.93 -2.92 -9.16
N GLY A 64 -8.31 -4.17 -9.42
CA GLY A 64 -9.73 -4.56 -9.38
C GLY A 64 -10.54 -3.99 -10.55
N ALA A 65 -9.87 -3.52 -11.62
CA ALA A 65 -10.50 -2.96 -12.79
C ALA A 65 -9.70 -3.27 -14.06
N ILE A 66 -10.39 -3.40 -15.18
CA ILE A 66 -9.83 -3.52 -16.52
C ILE A 66 -10.68 -2.67 -17.48
N LYS A 67 -10.04 -2.03 -18.47
CA LYS A 67 -10.74 -1.16 -19.44
C LYS A 67 -11.76 -1.93 -20.26
N ASP A 68 -11.37 -3.10 -20.74
CA ASP A 68 -12.15 -3.93 -21.64
C ASP A 68 -12.26 -5.35 -21.08
N GLY A 69 -13.48 -5.90 -21.06
CA GLY A 69 -13.76 -7.26 -20.61
C GLY A 69 -14.07 -7.38 -19.12
N LYS A 70 -13.82 -8.58 -18.56
CA LYS A 70 -14.12 -8.91 -17.16
C LYS A 70 -12.88 -9.48 -16.49
N LEU A 71 -12.69 -9.11 -15.22
CA LEU A 71 -11.68 -9.76 -14.40
C LEU A 71 -11.94 -11.27 -14.31
N THR A 72 -10.87 -12.05 -14.40
CA THR A 72 -10.90 -13.48 -14.15
C THR A 72 -11.25 -13.76 -12.68
N ARG A 73 -11.60 -15.01 -12.37
CA ARG A 73 -11.82 -15.44 -10.97
C ARG A 73 -10.57 -15.23 -10.11
N VAL A 74 -9.38 -15.51 -10.67
CA VAL A 74 -8.10 -15.30 -9.99
C VAL A 74 -7.84 -13.82 -9.74
N GLN A 75 -8.04 -12.96 -10.74
CA GLN A 75 -7.86 -11.51 -10.58
C GLN A 75 -8.80 -10.92 -9.53
N LYS A 76 -10.05 -11.38 -9.48
CA LYS A 76 -11.01 -10.97 -8.45
C LYS A 76 -10.60 -11.42 -7.06
N ASP A 77 -10.10 -12.66 -6.92
CA ASP A 77 -9.62 -13.15 -5.62
C ASP A 77 -8.40 -12.36 -5.14
N ILE A 78 -7.45 -12.07 -6.05
CA ILE A 78 -6.28 -11.26 -5.77
C ILE A 78 -6.70 -9.87 -5.29
N ASN A 79 -7.58 -9.19 -6.02
CA ASN A 79 -8.07 -7.86 -5.63
C ASN A 79 -8.75 -7.89 -4.25
N ARG A 80 -9.66 -8.83 -4.04
CA ARG A 80 -10.40 -9.02 -2.78
C ARG A 80 -9.46 -9.18 -1.57
N ARG A 81 -8.28 -9.73 -1.78
CA ARG A 81 -7.28 -9.98 -0.75
C ARG A 81 -6.30 -8.81 -0.55
N PHE A 82 -5.95 -8.10 -1.62
CA PHE A 82 -5.10 -6.90 -1.50
C PHE A 82 -5.85 -5.71 -0.91
N ASP A 83 -7.10 -5.52 -1.30
CA ASP A 83 -7.82 -4.30 -0.97
C ASP A 83 -7.93 -4.05 0.56
N PRO A 84 -8.25 -5.04 1.41
CA PRO A 84 -8.22 -4.86 2.86
C PRO A 84 -6.84 -4.50 3.41
N VAL A 85 -5.76 -5.05 2.82
CA VAL A 85 -4.39 -4.74 3.24
C VAL A 85 -4.01 -3.32 2.87
N VAL A 86 -4.42 -2.85 1.68
CA VAL A 86 -4.26 -1.44 1.28
C VAL A 86 -4.96 -0.52 2.29
N HIS A 87 -6.21 -0.80 2.64
CA HIS A 87 -6.94 0.00 3.62
C HIS A 87 -6.25 -0.01 4.99
N LYS A 88 -5.77 -1.17 5.45
CA LYS A 88 -5.03 -1.29 6.70
C LYS A 88 -3.74 -0.46 6.70
N VAL A 89 -2.94 -0.54 5.63
CA VAL A 89 -1.70 0.25 5.50
C VAL A 89 -2.01 1.76 5.46
N LEU A 90 -3.06 2.17 4.74
CA LEU A 90 -3.49 3.57 4.71
C LEU A 90 -3.92 4.08 6.09
N SER A 91 -4.53 3.23 6.92
CA SER A 91 -4.88 3.61 8.30
C SER A 91 -3.67 3.85 9.20
N HIS A 92 -2.51 3.27 8.87
CA HIS A 92 -1.25 3.51 9.59
C HIS A 92 -0.44 4.67 9.01
N LEU A 93 -0.50 4.93 7.71
CA LEU A 93 0.32 5.94 7.03
C LEU A 93 -0.37 7.30 6.85
N VAL A 94 -1.69 7.29 6.67
CA VAL A 94 -2.39 8.46 6.15
C VAL A 94 -3.24 9.06 7.26
N PRO A 95 -2.90 10.26 7.76
CA PRO A 95 -3.65 10.90 8.82
C PRO A 95 -5.10 11.14 8.37
N GLU A 96 -6.02 11.22 9.33
CA GLU A 96 -7.44 11.47 9.05
C GLU A 96 -7.68 12.81 8.34
N SER A 97 -6.79 13.79 8.56
CA SER A 97 -6.82 15.10 7.90
C SER A 97 -6.39 15.08 6.43
N ALA A 98 -5.88 13.98 5.90
CA ALA A 98 -5.45 13.90 4.51
C ALA A 98 -6.63 14.00 3.54
N THR A 99 -6.46 14.75 2.45
CA THR A 99 -7.49 14.87 1.42
C THR A 99 -7.72 13.54 0.69
N PRO A 100 -8.89 13.35 0.05
CA PRO A 100 -9.12 12.17 -0.79
C PRO A 100 -8.05 11.97 -1.87
N ALA A 101 -7.56 13.06 -2.47
CA ALA A 101 -6.49 13.00 -3.47
C ALA A 101 -5.17 12.50 -2.90
N GLN A 102 -4.76 12.96 -1.71
CA GLN A 102 -3.55 12.49 -1.03
C GLN A 102 -3.67 11.01 -0.65
N ARG A 103 -4.81 10.62 -0.07
CA ARG A 103 -5.08 9.22 0.28
C ARG A 103 -5.05 8.32 -0.96
N TYR A 104 -5.64 8.77 -2.07
CA TYR A 104 -5.59 8.06 -3.34
C TYR A 104 -4.16 7.94 -3.89
N ALA A 105 -3.37 9.02 -3.88
CA ALA A 105 -1.98 9.00 -4.35
C ALA A 105 -1.12 7.99 -3.58
N ILE A 106 -1.27 7.94 -2.25
CA ILE A 106 -0.54 6.96 -1.42
C ILE A 106 -1.04 5.54 -1.72
N ALA A 107 -2.35 5.35 -1.87
CA ALA A 107 -2.93 4.06 -2.23
C ALA A 107 -2.46 3.59 -3.62
N TYR A 108 -2.25 4.53 -4.55
CA TYR A 108 -1.74 4.28 -5.89
C TYR A 108 -0.29 3.77 -5.84
N ILE A 109 0.57 4.45 -5.08
CA ILE A 109 1.97 4.05 -4.88
C ILE A 109 2.04 2.67 -4.22
N LEU A 110 1.22 2.43 -3.20
CA LEU A 110 1.18 1.15 -2.49
C LEU A 110 0.77 -0.01 -3.42
N ARG A 111 -0.26 0.17 -4.25
CA ARG A 111 -0.67 -0.82 -5.26
C ARG A 111 0.44 -1.04 -6.28
N GLY A 112 1.13 0.02 -6.70
CA GLY A 112 2.33 -0.08 -7.54
C GLY A 112 3.44 -0.94 -6.92
N LEU A 113 3.73 -0.75 -5.64
CA LEU A 113 4.70 -1.56 -4.90
C LEU A 113 4.28 -3.05 -4.83
N MET A 114 3.00 -3.32 -4.58
CA MET A 114 2.46 -4.69 -4.58
C MET A 114 2.61 -5.35 -5.95
N ILE A 115 2.29 -4.63 -7.04
CA ILE A 115 2.49 -5.09 -8.43
C ILE A 115 3.97 -5.43 -8.67
N SER A 116 4.89 -4.54 -8.27
CA SER A 116 6.33 -4.73 -8.48
C SER A 116 6.86 -5.93 -7.71
N LYS A 117 6.46 -6.12 -6.46
CA LYS A 117 6.86 -7.29 -5.65
C LYS A 117 6.41 -8.60 -6.28
N ILE A 118 5.15 -8.72 -6.66
CA ILE A 118 4.63 -9.95 -7.29
C ILE A 118 5.31 -10.18 -8.64
N THR A 119 5.51 -9.12 -9.42
CA THR A 119 6.24 -9.18 -10.70
C THR A 119 7.64 -9.77 -10.51
N PHE A 120 8.37 -9.28 -9.50
CA PHE A 120 9.68 -9.81 -9.14
C PHE A 120 9.62 -11.30 -8.76
N MET A 121 8.62 -11.71 -7.97
CA MET A 121 8.45 -13.11 -7.59
C MET A 121 8.15 -14.03 -8.79
N ILE A 122 7.28 -13.57 -9.71
CA ILE A 122 6.94 -14.30 -10.94
C ILE A 122 8.17 -14.50 -11.81
N GLU A 123 8.86 -13.41 -12.16
CA GLU A 123 10.01 -13.48 -13.07
C GLU A 123 11.20 -14.19 -12.42
N GLY A 124 11.44 -13.95 -11.11
CA GLY A 124 12.45 -14.67 -10.35
C GLY A 124 12.20 -16.19 -10.32
N PHE A 125 10.94 -16.62 -10.22
CA PHE A 125 10.59 -18.05 -10.29
C PHE A 125 10.72 -18.61 -11.70
N LYS A 126 10.24 -17.89 -12.72
CA LYS A 126 10.38 -18.31 -14.13
C LYS A 126 11.85 -18.51 -14.53
N ASN A 127 12.74 -17.62 -14.07
CA ASN A 127 14.17 -17.74 -14.35
C ASN A 127 14.77 -19.01 -13.76
N ARG A 128 14.42 -19.36 -12.51
CA ARG A 128 14.86 -20.61 -11.88
C ARG A 128 14.33 -21.89 -12.53
N LEU A 129 13.25 -21.82 -13.31
CA LEU A 129 12.75 -22.97 -14.08
C LEU A 129 13.47 -23.16 -15.42
N ARG A 130 14.23 -22.16 -15.87
CA ARG A 130 14.98 -22.19 -17.13
C ARG A 130 16.44 -22.64 -16.93
N GLU A 131 16.89 -22.65 -15.68
CA GLU A 131 18.15 -23.26 -15.23
C GLU A 131 17.99 -24.78 -15.11
#